data_AF-A0A395JWK9-F1
#
_entry.id   AF-A0A395JWK9-F1
#
_cell.length_a   1.000
_cell.length_b   1.000
_cell.length_c   1.000
_cell.angle_alpha   90.00
_cell.angle_beta   90.00
_cell.angle_gamma   90.00
#
_symmetry.space_group_name_H-M   'P 1'
#
loop_
_entity.id
_entity.type
_entity.pdbx_description
1 polymer ?
#
loop_
_entity_poly.entity_id
_entity_poly.type
_entity_poly.pdbx_seq_one_letter_code
_entity_poly.pdbx_strand_id
1 'polypeptide(L)'
;MNPAVLHITNGDSTTNYLKKLKFSGEFITWREMLCEGKTTADVGSESFWKNRFVFFKTSYKVSKKRFIDFTVKEYRNLCNKKDNKEIILWFEYDLFCQINMLAVLSWLKSHRKGHHISLVCSGKVKGSKKLKSIGELTANQIDQYYKNRVCLTQDDIEYADYIWQLYCANSPLRLETVYRYNPMSPFQYLTTALEAHLRRFPTIYNGLNAIENNILNTANTKKLSSKNALISQILKEDTTYGFGDLQFKYKIDQLQKLFESFHPVKLSKKGNKILEGQTSYYGTLRNDNAYLGGTKKYSFLFNTTTEKLLQITS
;
A
#
# COMPACT_ATOMS: atom_id res chain seq x y z
N MET A 1 -22.77 25.05 12.21
CA MET A 1 -22.89 23.71 12.83
C MET A 1 -21.61 22.96 12.49
N ASN A 2 -20.77 22.62 13.47
CA ASN A 2 -19.62 21.75 13.23
C ASN A 2 -20.14 20.39 12.73
N PRO A 3 -19.58 19.84 11.64
CA PRO A 3 -20.01 18.54 11.17
C PRO A 3 -19.64 17.47 12.20
N ALA A 4 -20.64 16.70 12.62
CA ALA A 4 -20.46 15.61 13.58
C ALA A 4 -19.53 14.50 13.08
N VAL A 5 -19.24 14.45 11.76
CA VAL A 5 -18.53 13.36 11.09
C VAL A 5 -17.27 13.88 10.39
N LEU A 6 -16.16 13.18 10.59
CA LEU A 6 -14.91 13.34 9.86
C LEU A 6 -14.63 12.11 8.99
N HIS A 7 -14.59 12.29 7.68
CA HIS A 7 -14.20 11.25 6.73
C HIS A 7 -12.69 11.30 6.49
N ILE A 8 -11.99 10.19 6.78
CA ILE A 8 -10.59 10.00 6.38
C ILE A 8 -10.56 9.02 5.21
N THR A 9 -10.01 9.44 4.07
CA THR A 9 -10.03 8.66 2.83
C THR A 9 -8.61 8.42 2.32
N ASN A 10 -8.39 7.27 1.68
CA ASN A 10 -7.09 6.93 1.11
C ASN A 10 -6.87 7.52 -0.31
N GLY A 11 -6.83 8.85 -0.40
CA GLY A 11 -6.49 9.56 -1.63
C GLY A 11 -7.64 10.34 -2.28
N ASP A 12 -7.27 11.17 -3.26
CA ASP A 12 -8.16 12.19 -3.83
C ASP A 12 -9.33 11.59 -4.63
N SER A 13 -9.14 10.43 -5.27
CA SER A 13 -10.21 9.76 -6.02
C SER A 13 -11.44 9.48 -5.14
N THR A 14 -11.21 8.84 -3.98
CA THR A 14 -12.26 8.54 -3.00
C THR A 14 -12.85 9.80 -2.40
N THR A 15 -12.02 10.78 -2.03
CA THR A 15 -12.51 12.08 -1.52
C THR A 15 -13.46 12.74 -2.51
N ASN A 16 -13.04 12.85 -3.77
CA ASN A 16 -13.81 13.55 -4.80
C ASN A 16 -15.10 12.79 -5.14
N TYR A 17 -15.06 11.45 -5.13
CA TYR A 17 -16.24 10.64 -5.36
C TYR A 17 -17.29 10.83 -4.26
N LEU A 18 -16.89 10.77 -2.98
CA LEU A 18 -17.79 11.00 -1.85
C LEU A 18 -18.37 12.42 -1.84
N LYS A 19 -17.55 13.44 -2.15
CA LYS A 19 -18.03 14.82 -2.29
C LYS A 19 -19.03 14.98 -3.44
N LYS A 20 -18.80 14.32 -4.58
CA LYS A 20 -19.74 14.31 -5.72
C LYS A 20 -21.09 13.71 -5.33
N LEU A 21 -21.08 12.70 -4.47
CA LEU A 21 -22.29 12.09 -3.90
C LEU A 21 -22.87 12.88 -2.71
N LYS A 22 -22.30 14.04 -2.37
CA LYS A 22 -22.78 14.95 -1.33
C LYS A 22 -22.82 14.32 0.07
N PHE A 23 -21.88 13.43 0.38
CA PHE A 23 -21.70 12.96 1.76
C PHE A 23 -21.42 14.14 2.69
N SER A 24 -22.23 14.28 3.74
CA SER A 24 -22.11 15.35 4.72
C SER A 24 -20.98 15.07 5.69
N GLY A 25 -20.15 16.07 5.97
CA GLY A 25 -19.06 15.94 6.92
C GLY A 25 -17.83 16.69 6.45
N GLU A 26 -16.79 16.64 7.26
CA GLU A 26 -15.47 17.09 6.85
C GLU A 26 -14.68 15.96 6.23
N PHE A 27 -13.74 16.31 5.36
CA PHE A 27 -12.84 15.35 4.73
C PHE A 27 -11.39 15.64 5.12
N ILE A 28 -10.64 14.55 5.32
CA ILE A 28 -9.19 14.51 5.33
C ILE A 28 -8.77 13.48 4.27
N THR A 29 -7.95 13.91 3.33
CA THR A 29 -7.43 13.03 2.28
C THR A 29 -6.04 12.54 2.67
N TRP A 30 -5.93 11.28 3.09
CA TRP A 30 -4.64 10.69 3.44
C TRP A 30 -3.80 10.42 2.18
N ARG A 31 -2.84 11.30 1.90
CA ARG A 31 -1.98 11.25 0.69
C ARG A 31 -0.60 10.68 1.00
N GLU A 32 -0.56 9.42 1.38
CA GLU A 32 0.70 8.71 1.66
C GLU A 32 0.76 7.34 0.96
N MET A 33 2.00 6.87 0.76
CA MET A 33 2.33 5.58 0.15
C MET A 33 3.10 4.74 1.16
N LEU A 34 2.48 4.39 2.28
CA LEU A 34 3.18 3.76 3.41
C LEU A 34 3.61 2.32 3.16
N CYS A 35 3.08 1.69 2.12
CA CYS A 35 3.56 0.42 1.63
C CYS A 35 4.97 0.53 1.00
N GLU A 36 5.44 1.71 0.58
CA GLU A 36 6.79 1.91 0.01
C GLU A 36 7.60 2.93 0.83
N GLY A 37 8.92 2.76 0.82
CA GLY A 37 9.83 3.61 1.57
C GLY A 37 9.82 3.35 3.07
N LYS A 38 10.75 4.01 3.78
CA LYS A 38 10.93 3.81 5.22
C LYS A 38 9.75 4.40 6.00
N THR A 39 9.20 3.63 6.93
CA THR A 39 8.22 4.10 7.92
C THR A 39 8.77 3.95 9.34
N THR A 40 8.17 4.67 10.27
CA THR A 40 8.44 4.58 11.71
C THR A 40 7.10 4.52 12.43
N ALA A 41 7.08 3.85 13.59
CA ALA A 41 5.82 3.62 14.32
C ALA A 41 5.14 4.93 14.74
N ASP A 42 5.93 5.95 15.12
CA ASP A 42 5.44 7.26 15.53
C ASP A 42 4.98 8.11 14.33
N VAL A 43 3.74 7.84 13.87
CA VAL A 43 3.09 8.52 12.75
C VAL A 43 2.91 9.99 13.07
N GLY A 44 3.39 10.85 12.17
CA GLY A 44 3.23 12.30 12.31
C GLY A 44 4.39 13.02 12.99
N SER A 45 5.34 12.27 13.57
CA SER A 45 6.57 12.85 14.12
C SER A 45 7.45 13.51 13.05
N GLU A 46 8.37 14.37 13.49
CA GLU A 46 9.35 15.00 12.59
C GLU A 46 10.18 13.93 11.85
N SER A 47 10.61 12.89 12.57
CA SER A 47 11.38 11.78 12.00
C SER A 47 10.58 11.03 10.93
N PHE A 48 9.29 10.80 11.17
CA PHE A 48 8.39 10.17 10.21
C PHE A 48 8.33 11.01 8.93
N TRP A 49 7.97 12.30 9.03
CA TRP A 49 7.85 13.17 7.86
C TRP A 49 9.16 13.37 7.11
N LYS A 50 10.30 13.40 7.82
CA LYS A 50 11.63 13.43 7.20
C LYS A 50 11.88 12.19 6.36
N ASN A 51 11.62 11.00 6.90
CA ASN A 51 11.75 9.73 6.15
C ASN A 51 10.83 9.69 4.93
N ARG A 52 9.57 10.10 5.09
CA ARG A 52 8.60 10.15 3.99
C ARG A 52 9.02 11.12 2.89
N PHE A 53 9.46 12.32 3.24
CA PHE A 53 9.94 13.30 2.26
C PHE A 53 11.17 12.79 1.49
N VAL A 54 12.13 12.17 2.17
CA VAL A 54 13.33 11.60 1.53
C VAL A 54 12.93 10.54 0.49
N PHE A 55 11.97 9.68 0.81
CA PHE A 55 11.45 8.69 -0.12
C PHE A 55 10.81 9.35 -1.37
N PHE A 56 9.86 10.26 -1.18
CA PHE A 56 9.19 10.91 -2.32
C PHE A 56 10.12 11.77 -3.17
N LYS A 57 11.08 12.46 -2.55
CA LYS A 57 12.11 13.23 -3.26
C LYS A 57 12.98 12.33 -4.12
N THR A 58 13.44 11.20 -3.56
CA THR A 58 14.38 10.31 -4.24
C THR A 58 13.71 9.52 -5.36
N SER A 59 12.58 8.89 -5.06
CA SER A 59 11.88 7.96 -5.96
C SER A 59 11.01 8.66 -6.99
N TYR A 60 10.30 9.73 -6.60
CA TYR A 60 9.28 10.39 -7.44
C TYR A 60 9.58 11.85 -7.75
N LYS A 61 10.75 12.36 -7.35
CA LYS A 61 11.19 13.75 -7.58
C LYS A 61 10.20 14.80 -7.05
N VAL A 62 9.48 14.47 -5.98
CA VAL A 62 8.55 15.41 -5.33
C VAL A 62 9.33 16.53 -4.66
N SER A 63 8.93 17.78 -4.92
CA SER A 63 9.54 18.96 -4.29
C SER A 63 9.10 19.10 -2.83
N LYS A 64 9.94 19.76 -2.00
CA LYS A 64 9.60 20.05 -0.60
C LYS A 64 8.30 20.82 -0.47
N LYS A 65 8.08 21.83 -1.34
CA LYS A 65 6.85 22.62 -1.39
C LYS A 65 5.63 21.72 -1.63
N ARG A 66 5.66 20.88 -2.66
CA ARG A 66 4.55 19.97 -2.98
C ARG A 66 4.27 19.00 -1.83
N PHE A 67 5.29 18.42 -1.23
CA PHE A 67 5.13 17.53 -0.08
C PHE A 67 4.48 18.23 1.12
N ILE A 68 4.92 19.45 1.44
CA ILE A 68 4.31 20.24 2.52
C ILE A 68 2.84 20.56 2.18
N ASP A 69 2.59 21.04 0.97
CA ASP A 69 1.28 21.55 0.57
C ASP A 69 0.22 20.45 0.52
N PHE A 70 0.56 19.25 0.04
CA PHE A 70 -0.40 18.16 -0.16
C PHE A 70 -0.47 17.16 1.00
N THR A 71 0.64 16.95 1.73
CA THR A 71 0.74 15.91 2.76
C THR A 71 0.77 16.52 4.16
N VAL A 72 1.76 17.39 4.44
CA VAL A 72 1.96 17.90 5.81
C VAL A 72 0.85 18.84 6.24
N LYS A 73 0.36 19.72 5.35
CA LYS A 73 -0.79 20.60 5.65
C LYS A 73 -2.05 19.80 5.92
N GLU A 74 -2.30 18.75 5.15
CA GLU A 74 -3.46 17.88 5.35
C GLU A 74 -3.39 17.14 6.68
N TYR A 75 -2.21 16.65 7.07
CA TYR A 75 -1.97 16.10 8.40
C TYR A 75 -2.19 17.13 9.52
N ARG A 76 -1.75 18.39 9.35
CA ARG A 76 -2.03 19.46 10.32
C ARG A 76 -3.53 19.74 10.44
N ASN A 77 -4.26 19.69 9.32
CA ASN A 77 -5.72 19.80 9.35
C ASN A 77 -6.35 18.65 10.16
N LEU A 78 -5.87 17.42 9.98
CA LEU A 78 -6.30 16.29 10.80
C LEU A 78 -6.04 16.54 12.29
N CYS A 79 -4.86 17.06 12.66
CA CYS A 79 -4.53 17.38 14.05
C CYS A 79 -5.48 18.40 14.68
N ASN A 80 -5.90 19.41 13.90
CA ASN A 80 -6.71 20.53 14.37
C ASN A 80 -8.22 20.20 14.45
N LYS A 81 -8.71 19.23 13.68
CA LYS A 81 -10.10 18.78 13.72
C LYS A 81 -10.34 17.87 14.93
N LYS A 82 -10.81 18.46 16.04
CA LYS A 82 -11.04 17.78 17.32
C LYS A 82 -12.51 17.72 17.74
N ASP A 83 -13.38 18.49 17.09
CA ASP A 83 -14.77 18.67 17.54
C ASP A 83 -15.74 17.64 16.93
N ASN A 84 -15.25 16.72 16.09
CA ASN A 84 -16.06 15.70 15.43
C ASN A 84 -16.39 14.56 16.41
N LYS A 85 -17.62 14.03 16.36
CA LYS A 85 -18.08 12.94 17.24
C LYS A 85 -17.77 11.55 16.66
N GLU A 86 -17.77 11.44 15.34
CA GLU A 86 -17.51 10.21 14.60
C GLU A 86 -16.40 10.42 13.56
N ILE A 87 -15.51 9.44 13.43
CA ILE A 87 -14.50 9.36 12.39
C ILE A 87 -14.80 8.14 11.51
N ILE A 88 -14.96 8.36 10.22
CA ILE A 88 -15.26 7.30 9.24
C ILE A 88 -14.06 7.12 8.33
N LEU A 89 -13.48 5.93 8.38
CA LEU A 89 -12.34 5.52 7.58
C LEU A 89 -12.82 4.89 6.28
N TRP A 90 -12.25 5.32 5.14
CA TRP A 90 -12.59 4.83 3.80
C TRP A 90 -11.36 4.24 3.14
N PHE A 91 -11.27 2.91 3.15
CA PHE A 91 -10.15 2.14 2.65
C PHE A 91 -10.63 0.96 1.79
N GLU A 92 -9.70 0.35 1.05
CA GLU A 92 -9.98 -0.72 0.10
C GLU A 92 -9.18 -1.97 0.45
N TYR A 93 -9.43 -3.04 -0.28
CA TYR A 93 -8.92 -4.38 -0.03
C TYR A 93 -7.42 -4.58 -0.30
N ASP A 94 -6.79 -3.69 -1.07
CA ASP A 94 -5.42 -3.86 -1.52
C ASP A 94 -4.36 -3.50 -0.44
N LEU A 95 -3.11 -3.92 -0.67
CA LEU A 95 -1.99 -3.65 0.23
C LEU A 95 -1.80 -2.15 0.51
N PHE A 96 -1.89 -1.30 -0.51
CA PHE A 96 -1.65 0.13 -0.37
C PHE A 96 -2.64 0.73 0.64
N CYS A 97 -3.92 0.39 0.52
CA CYS A 97 -4.98 0.82 1.39
C CYS A 97 -4.81 0.27 2.81
N GLN A 98 -4.59 -1.04 2.95
CA GLN A 98 -4.51 -1.68 4.26
C GLN A 98 -3.34 -1.12 5.10
N ILE A 99 -2.16 -0.89 4.52
CA ILE A 99 -1.02 -0.31 5.26
C ILE A 99 -1.28 1.15 5.67
N ASN A 100 -1.93 1.96 4.81
CA ASN A 100 -2.31 3.32 5.18
C ASN A 100 -3.35 3.33 6.31
N MET A 101 -4.33 2.41 6.27
CA MET A 101 -5.33 2.25 7.31
C MET A 101 -4.70 1.96 8.67
N LEU A 102 -3.75 1.03 8.74
CA LEU A 102 -3.03 0.69 9.97
C LEU A 102 -2.33 1.91 10.59
N ALA A 103 -1.64 2.70 9.78
CA ALA A 103 -0.96 3.90 10.25
C ALA A 103 -1.93 4.98 10.76
N VAL A 104 -3.06 5.17 10.07
CA VAL A 104 -4.11 6.08 10.51
C VAL A 104 -4.71 5.60 11.84
N LEU A 105 -4.99 4.31 11.99
CA LEU A 105 -5.51 3.75 13.24
C LEU A 105 -4.51 3.88 14.40
N SER A 106 -3.22 3.60 14.15
CA SER A 106 -2.15 3.83 15.14
C SER A 106 -2.07 5.30 15.56
N TRP A 107 -2.19 6.23 14.61
CA TRP A 107 -2.24 7.66 14.92
C TRP A 107 -3.48 8.02 15.75
N LEU A 108 -4.66 7.54 15.35
CA LEU A 108 -5.93 7.80 16.04
C LEU A 108 -5.94 7.25 17.46
N LYS A 109 -5.37 6.06 17.69
CA LYS A 109 -5.20 5.47 19.03
C LYS A 109 -4.53 6.47 20.00
N SER A 110 -3.49 7.14 19.53
CA SER A 110 -2.71 8.06 20.36
C SER A 110 -3.32 9.47 20.49
N HIS A 111 -4.12 9.90 19.52
CA HIS A 111 -4.55 11.31 19.41
C HIS A 111 -6.06 11.54 19.49
N ARG A 112 -6.89 10.49 19.41
CA ARG A 112 -8.35 10.55 19.32
C ARG A 112 -9.03 9.51 20.23
N LYS A 113 -8.45 9.27 21.41
CA LYS A 113 -9.04 8.40 22.43
C LYS A 113 -10.49 8.80 22.70
N GLY A 114 -11.39 7.81 22.75
CA GLY A 114 -12.82 8.01 23.00
C GLY A 114 -13.67 8.45 21.81
N HIS A 115 -13.10 8.64 20.63
CA HIS A 115 -13.89 8.92 19.42
C HIS A 115 -14.54 7.63 18.89
N HIS A 116 -15.75 7.74 18.36
CA HIS A 116 -16.38 6.64 17.62
C HIS A 116 -15.71 6.51 16.25
N ILE A 117 -15.06 5.37 15.98
CA ILE A 117 -14.35 5.12 14.72
C ILE A 117 -15.06 3.99 13.98
N SER A 118 -15.44 4.24 12.73
CA SER A 118 -16.04 3.23 11.87
C SER A 118 -15.26 3.08 10.56
N LEU A 119 -15.29 1.87 10.00
CA LEU A 119 -14.57 1.50 8.79
C LEU A 119 -15.54 1.13 7.67
N VAL A 120 -15.44 1.86 6.57
CA VAL A 120 -15.94 1.44 5.27
C VAL A 120 -14.77 0.80 4.50
N CYS A 121 -14.89 -0.50 4.23
CA CYS A 121 -13.89 -1.25 3.49
C CYS A 121 -14.49 -1.90 2.23
N SER A 122 -14.11 -1.41 1.05
CA SER A 122 -14.57 -1.96 -0.22
C SER A 122 -13.81 -3.24 -0.60
N GLY A 123 -14.42 -4.05 -1.47
CA GLY A 123 -13.81 -5.26 -2.01
C GLY A 123 -14.85 -6.17 -2.64
N LYS A 124 -15.21 -7.28 -1.97
CA LYS A 124 -16.19 -8.25 -2.47
C LYS A 124 -17.58 -7.61 -2.61
N VAL A 125 -18.10 -7.60 -3.83
CA VAL A 125 -19.46 -7.14 -4.13
C VAL A 125 -20.31 -8.32 -4.61
N LYS A 126 -21.52 -8.47 -4.06
CA LYS A 126 -22.44 -9.55 -4.42
C LYS A 126 -22.67 -9.59 -5.94
N GLY A 127 -22.48 -10.76 -6.54
CA GLY A 127 -22.63 -10.96 -8.00
C GLY A 127 -21.43 -10.54 -8.85
N SER A 128 -20.36 -9.99 -8.26
CA SER A 128 -19.11 -9.73 -8.98
C SER A 128 -18.09 -10.83 -8.77
N LYS A 129 -17.41 -11.23 -9.84
CA LYS A 129 -16.24 -12.13 -9.78
C LYS A 129 -14.94 -11.39 -9.39
N LYS A 130 -14.95 -10.05 -9.40
CA LYS A 130 -13.79 -9.22 -9.09
C LYS A 130 -14.04 -8.40 -7.83
N LEU A 131 -12.96 -8.10 -7.10
CA LEU A 131 -12.99 -7.10 -6.05
C LEU A 131 -13.15 -5.72 -6.70
N LYS A 132 -13.86 -4.82 -6.02
CA LYS A 132 -14.11 -3.46 -6.48
C LYS A 132 -13.52 -2.44 -5.51
N SER A 133 -12.77 -1.49 -6.07
CA SER A 133 -12.38 -0.26 -5.40
C SER A 133 -13.60 0.62 -5.13
N ILE A 134 -13.47 1.62 -4.24
CA ILE A 134 -14.56 2.56 -3.92
C ILE A 134 -14.98 3.32 -5.18
N GLY A 135 -14.02 3.70 -6.04
CA GLY A 135 -14.29 4.42 -7.29
C GLY A 135 -15.09 3.61 -8.32
N GLU A 136 -15.13 2.27 -8.19
CA GLU A 136 -15.87 1.37 -9.08
C GLU A 136 -17.27 0.99 -8.56
N LEU A 137 -17.62 1.45 -7.35
CA LEU A 137 -18.95 1.23 -6.76
C LEU A 137 -19.97 2.18 -7.36
N THR A 138 -21.21 1.73 -7.53
CA THR A 138 -22.32 2.63 -7.86
C THR A 138 -22.76 3.44 -6.64
N ALA A 139 -23.51 4.53 -6.84
CA ALA A 139 -24.05 5.36 -5.75
C ALA A 139 -24.84 4.53 -4.71
N ASN A 140 -25.64 3.56 -5.17
CA ASN A 140 -26.39 2.67 -4.27
C ASN A 140 -25.48 1.71 -3.51
N GLN A 141 -24.44 1.19 -4.16
CA GLN A 141 -23.49 0.30 -3.52
C GLN A 141 -22.72 1.02 -2.42
N ILE A 142 -22.18 2.21 -2.70
CA ILE A 142 -21.41 2.96 -1.70
C ILE A 142 -22.28 3.42 -0.52
N ASP A 143 -23.54 3.79 -0.74
CA ASP A 143 -24.49 4.07 0.33
C ASP A 143 -24.75 2.83 1.21
N GLN A 144 -24.87 1.64 0.62
CA GLN A 144 -24.96 0.38 1.38
C GLN A 144 -23.69 0.10 2.20
N TYR A 145 -22.50 0.29 1.62
CA TYR A 145 -21.24 0.16 2.33
C TYR A 145 -21.12 1.16 3.49
N TYR A 146 -21.59 2.39 3.29
CA TYR A 146 -21.63 3.41 4.32
C TYR A 146 -22.56 3.05 5.48
N LYS A 147 -23.77 2.58 5.17
CA LYS A 147 -24.77 2.16 6.17
C LYS A 147 -24.33 0.94 6.95
N ASN A 148 -23.65 -0.01 6.30
CA ASN A 148 -23.15 -1.25 6.89
C ASN A 148 -21.69 -1.15 7.37
N ARG A 149 -21.15 0.06 7.54
CA ARG A 149 -19.78 0.27 8.02
C ARG A 149 -19.60 -0.37 9.40
N VAL A 150 -18.39 -0.86 9.65
CA VAL A 150 -18.09 -1.58 10.88
C VAL A 150 -17.60 -0.59 11.93
N CYS A 151 -18.27 -0.51 13.08
CA CYS A 151 -17.73 0.20 14.23
C CYS A 151 -16.53 -0.59 14.78
N LEU A 152 -15.39 0.08 14.92
CA LEU A 152 -14.18 -0.53 15.47
C LEU A 152 -14.22 -0.47 16.99
N THR A 153 -13.94 -1.60 17.64
CA THR A 153 -13.75 -1.68 19.08
C THR A 153 -12.37 -1.17 19.48
N GLN A 154 -12.14 -1.00 20.78
CA GLN A 154 -10.82 -0.66 21.29
C GLN A 154 -9.79 -1.76 20.95
N ASP A 155 -10.18 -3.04 21.05
CA ASP A 155 -9.32 -4.17 20.72
C ASP A 155 -8.94 -4.19 19.23
N ASP A 156 -9.86 -3.80 18.33
CA ASP A 156 -9.57 -3.68 16.90
C ASP A 156 -8.51 -2.60 16.63
N ILE A 157 -8.63 -1.45 17.29
CA ILE A 157 -7.69 -0.33 17.17
C ILE A 157 -6.32 -0.73 17.75
N GLU A 158 -6.30 -1.44 18.87
CA GLU A 158 -5.06 -1.95 19.47
C GLU A 158 -4.39 -3.01 18.61
N TYR A 159 -5.17 -3.89 18.01
CA TYR A 159 -4.66 -4.87 17.05
C TYR A 159 -4.07 -4.19 15.82
N ALA A 160 -4.75 -3.20 15.23
CA ALA A 160 -4.22 -2.45 14.10
C ALA A 160 -2.91 -1.71 14.45
N ASP A 161 -2.83 -1.09 15.62
CA ASP A 161 -1.62 -0.44 16.11
C ASP A 161 -0.48 -1.45 16.32
N TYR A 162 -0.76 -2.62 16.90
CA TYR A 162 0.23 -3.67 17.08
C TYR A 162 0.81 -4.16 15.74
N ILE A 163 -0.04 -4.42 14.75
CA ILE A 163 0.42 -4.81 13.41
C ILE A 163 1.22 -3.67 12.75
N TRP A 164 0.81 -2.41 12.92
CA TRP A 164 1.58 -1.25 12.45
C TRP A 164 2.99 -1.20 13.06
N GLN A 165 3.11 -1.42 14.38
CA GLN A 165 4.40 -1.46 15.05
C GLN A 165 5.29 -2.59 14.51
N LEU A 166 4.74 -3.78 14.26
CA LEU A 166 5.47 -4.89 13.63
C LEU A 166 5.90 -4.56 12.20
N TYR A 167 5.05 -3.91 11.40
CA TYR A 167 5.40 -3.43 10.06
C TYR A 167 6.52 -2.39 10.07
N CYS A 168 6.54 -1.53 11.09
CA CYS A 168 7.56 -0.52 11.32
C CYS A 168 8.82 -1.05 12.02
N ALA A 169 8.85 -2.32 12.41
CA ALA A 169 10.03 -2.92 13.01
C ALA A 169 11.14 -3.12 11.97
N ASN A 170 12.38 -3.24 12.45
CA ASN A 170 13.55 -3.48 11.62
C ASN A 170 13.64 -4.92 11.08
N SER A 171 12.77 -5.81 11.55
CA SER A 171 12.68 -7.21 11.14
C SER A 171 11.22 -7.60 10.84
N PRO A 172 10.95 -8.24 9.69
CA PRO A 172 9.61 -8.65 9.28
C PRO A 172 9.23 -10.04 9.83
N LEU A 173 10.14 -10.76 10.49
CA LEU A 173 9.92 -12.16 10.92
C LEU A 173 8.79 -12.29 11.94
N ARG A 174 8.64 -11.30 12.83
CA ARG A 174 7.50 -11.28 13.76
C ARG A 174 6.19 -10.98 13.02
N LEU A 175 6.23 -10.10 12.03
CA LEU A 175 5.06 -9.81 11.21
C LEU A 175 4.60 -11.06 10.46
N GLU A 176 5.52 -11.83 9.88
CA GLU A 176 5.27 -13.10 9.17
C GLU A 176 4.53 -14.15 10.01
N THR A 177 4.78 -14.21 11.32
CA THR A 177 4.16 -15.20 12.20
C THR A 177 2.83 -14.70 12.76
N VAL A 178 2.73 -13.43 13.13
CA VAL A 178 1.64 -12.93 13.97
C VAL A 178 0.35 -12.61 13.21
N TYR A 179 0.44 -12.23 11.93
CA TYR A 179 -0.70 -11.67 11.21
C TYR A 179 -1.86 -12.65 10.96
N ARG A 180 -1.63 -13.95 11.10
CA ARG A 180 -2.63 -15.01 10.87
C ARG A 180 -3.48 -15.34 12.10
N TYR A 181 -3.19 -14.76 13.27
CA TYR A 181 -3.78 -15.18 14.55
C TYR A 181 -5.11 -14.51 14.93
N ASN A 182 -5.65 -13.59 14.13
CA ASN A 182 -6.92 -12.92 14.45
C ASN A 182 -7.99 -13.08 13.35
N PRO A 183 -8.59 -14.28 13.20
CA PRO A 183 -9.59 -14.55 12.16
C PRO A 183 -10.92 -13.82 12.37
N MET A 184 -11.19 -13.31 13.59
CA MET A 184 -12.42 -12.59 13.93
C MET A 184 -12.30 -11.07 13.75
N SER A 185 -11.14 -10.59 13.30
CA SER A 185 -10.91 -9.16 13.09
C SER A 185 -11.82 -8.57 12.01
N PRO A 186 -12.32 -7.33 12.18
CA PRO A 186 -13.06 -6.61 11.13
C PRO A 186 -12.20 -6.28 9.90
N PHE A 187 -10.86 -6.43 9.99
CA PHE A 187 -9.94 -6.16 8.90
C PHE A 187 -9.84 -7.35 7.92
N GLN A 188 -10.94 -7.64 7.23
CA GLN A 188 -11.12 -8.80 6.35
C GLN A 188 -10.04 -9.01 5.26
N TYR A 189 -9.31 -7.95 4.85
CA TYR A 189 -8.28 -8.01 3.81
C TYR A 189 -6.85 -7.83 4.34
N LEU A 190 -6.68 -7.63 5.64
CA LEU A 190 -5.38 -7.35 6.22
C LEU A 190 -4.42 -8.54 6.05
N THR A 191 -4.91 -9.76 6.24
CA THR A 191 -4.12 -10.98 6.07
C THR A 191 -3.56 -11.10 4.65
N THR A 192 -4.41 -10.95 3.64
CA THR A 192 -4.00 -11.01 2.22
C THR A 192 -3.07 -9.85 1.83
N ALA A 193 -3.28 -8.66 2.40
CA ALA A 193 -2.38 -7.53 2.20
C ALA A 193 -0.99 -7.82 2.80
N LEU A 194 -0.91 -8.35 4.02
CA LEU A 194 0.36 -8.67 4.66
C LEU A 194 1.10 -9.80 3.95
N GLU A 195 0.38 -10.81 3.44
CA GLU A 195 0.96 -11.81 2.54
C GLU A 195 1.57 -11.20 1.29
N ALA A 196 0.86 -10.27 0.66
CA ALA A 196 1.39 -9.53 -0.48
C ALA A 196 2.63 -8.72 -0.08
N HIS A 197 2.65 -8.12 1.11
CA HIS A 197 3.83 -7.42 1.63
C HIS A 197 5.04 -8.34 1.76
N LEU A 198 4.90 -9.54 2.33
CA LEU A 198 6.01 -10.50 2.48
C LEU A 198 6.57 -10.94 1.11
N ARG A 199 5.71 -11.03 0.08
CA ARG A 199 6.13 -11.35 -1.30
C ARG A 199 6.86 -10.21 -2.02
N ARG A 200 7.00 -9.03 -1.39
CA ARG A 200 7.76 -7.88 -1.95
C ARG A 200 9.25 -7.91 -1.63
N PHE A 201 9.67 -8.81 -0.74
CA PHE A 201 11.08 -9.11 -0.54
C PHE A 201 11.64 -9.87 -1.76
N PRO A 202 12.91 -9.65 -2.14
CA PRO A 202 13.54 -10.37 -3.25
C PRO A 202 13.49 -11.88 -3.02
N THR A 203 13.21 -12.66 -4.06
CA THR A 203 13.15 -14.12 -3.91
C THR A 203 14.54 -14.76 -3.93
N ILE A 204 14.69 -15.92 -3.29
CA ILE A 204 15.90 -16.75 -3.43
C ILE A 204 16.08 -17.30 -4.85
N TYR A 205 14.99 -17.40 -5.61
CA TYR A 205 14.97 -18.02 -6.93
C TYR A 205 15.75 -17.19 -7.96
N ASN A 206 15.42 -15.91 -8.10
CA ASN A 206 16.05 -15.06 -9.12
C ASN A 206 16.35 -13.63 -8.63
N GLY A 207 16.20 -13.36 -7.33
CA GLY A 207 16.48 -12.04 -6.76
C GLY A 207 15.48 -10.94 -7.11
N LEU A 208 14.39 -11.27 -7.83
CA LEU A 208 13.26 -10.38 -8.06
C LEU A 208 12.16 -10.68 -7.04
N ASN A 209 11.40 -9.68 -6.63
CA ASN A 209 10.18 -9.88 -5.83
C ASN A 209 8.98 -10.25 -6.71
N ALA A 210 7.82 -10.50 -6.09
CA ALA A 210 6.62 -10.92 -6.83
C ALA A 210 6.15 -9.88 -7.88
N ILE A 211 6.28 -8.59 -7.59
CA ILE A 211 5.87 -7.51 -8.50
C ILE A 211 6.80 -7.42 -9.70
N GLU A 212 8.11 -7.47 -9.44
CA GLU A 212 9.16 -7.46 -10.46
C GLU A 212 9.07 -8.69 -11.37
N ASN A 213 8.81 -9.88 -10.80
CA ASN A 213 8.53 -11.09 -11.56
C ASN A 213 7.25 -10.98 -12.41
N ASN A 214 6.17 -10.41 -11.86
CA ASN A 214 4.94 -10.20 -12.61
C ASN A 214 5.18 -9.29 -13.84
N ILE A 215 5.93 -8.20 -13.67
CA ILE A 215 6.30 -7.30 -14.78
C ILE A 215 7.00 -8.07 -15.91
N LEU A 216 7.99 -8.90 -15.60
CA LEU A 216 8.71 -9.70 -16.60
C LEU A 216 7.81 -10.76 -17.23
N ASN A 217 7.00 -11.46 -16.43
CA ASN A 217 6.06 -12.47 -16.93
C ASN A 217 5.04 -11.87 -17.90
N THR A 218 4.43 -10.72 -17.56
CA THR A 218 3.50 -10.04 -18.47
C THR A 218 4.21 -9.62 -19.76
N ALA A 219 5.43 -9.08 -19.66
CA ALA A 219 6.22 -8.69 -20.83
C ALA A 219 6.61 -9.87 -21.72
N ASN A 220 6.86 -11.05 -21.14
CA ASN A 220 7.24 -12.26 -21.88
C ASN A 220 6.03 -12.94 -22.54
N THR A 221 4.89 -12.96 -21.87
CA THR A 221 3.71 -13.74 -22.29
C THR A 221 2.72 -12.96 -23.15
N LYS A 222 2.73 -11.63 -23.07
CA LYS A 222 1.80 -10.77 -23.81
C LYS A 222 2.55 -10.00 -24.91
N LYS A 223 2.02 -10.01 -26.13
CA LYS A 223 2.51 -9.14 -27.22
C LYS A 223 2.01 -7.71 -27.00
N LEU A 224 2.86 -6.85 -26.46
CA LEU A 224 2.51 -5.49 -26.07
C LEU A 224 3.29 -4.46 -26.91
N SER A 225 2.59 -3.44 -27.41
CA SER A 225 3.16 -2.47 -28.35
C SER A 225 4.04 -1.40 -27.70
N SER A 226 3.82 -1.11 -26.41
CA SER A 226 4.50 -0.02 -25.71
C SER A 226 4.66 -0.30 -24.21
N LYS A 227 5.55 0.45 -23.55
CA LYS A 227 5.65 0.47 -22.08
C LYS A 227 4.32 0.84 -21.40
N ASN A 228 3.56 1.78 -21.96
CA ASN A 228 2.25 2.15 -21.42
C ASN A 228 1.26 0.99 -21.55
N ALA A 229 1.27 0.27 -22.68
CA ALA A 229 0.44 -0.94 -22.85
C ALA A 229 0.79 -2.02 -21.81
N LEU A 230 2.08 -2.20 -21.48
CA LEU A 230 2.49 -3.09 -20.39
C LEU A 230 1.93 -2.65 -19.04
N ILE A 231 2.06 -1.37 -18.69
CA ILE A 231 1.51 -0.82 -17.44
C ILE A 231 -0.01 -1.01 -17.37
N SER A 232 -0.73 -0.66 -18.43
CA SER A 232 -2.19 -0.83 -18.50
C SER A 232 -2.61 -2.30 -18.39
N GLN A 233 -1.86 -3.22 -18.99
CA GLN A 233 -2.13 -4.66 -18.87
C GLN A 233 -1.93 -5.14 -17.43
N ILE A 234 -0.84 -4.73 -16.77
CA ILE A 234 -0.58 -5.09 -15.38
C ILE A 234 -1.66 -4.52 -14.45
N LEU A 235 -2.03 -3.24 -14.61
CA LEU A 235 -3.08 -2.59 -13.81
C LEU A 235 -4.44 -3.28 -13.94
N LYS A 236 -4.72 -3.90 -15.09
CA LYS A 236 -5.98 -4.64 -15.32
C LYS A 236 -5.99 -6.01 -14.63
N GLU A 237 -4.83 -6.62 -14.45
CA GLU A 237 -4.67 -7.96 -13.88
C GLU A 237 -4.33 -7.93 -12.37
N ASP A 238 -3.57 -6.94 -11.93
CA ASP A 238 -3.16 -6.77 -10.54
C ASP A 238 -4.25 -6.10 -9.71
N THR A 239 -4.76 -6.86 -8.75
CA THR A 239 -5.74 -6.37 -7.76
C THR A 239 -5.16 -6.42 -6.34
N THR A 240 -3.88 -6.75 -6.19
CA THR A 240 -3.32 -7.09 -4.88
C THR A 240 -2.61 -5.91 -4.23
N TYR A 241 -1.86 -5.12 -5.00
CA TYR A 241 -0.93 -4.14 -4.43
C TYR A 241 -1.48 -2.72 -4.33
N GLY A 242 -2.56 -2.38 -5.04
CA GLY A 242 -3.14 -1.02 -5.03
C GLY A 242 -2.24 0.01 -5.70
N PHE A 243 -1.41 -0.41 -6.66
CA PHE A 243 -0.49 0.47 -7.36
C PHE A 243 -1.13 1.12 -8.58
N GLY A 244 -0.75 2.38 -8.81
CA GLY A 244 -1.07 3.11 -10.02
C GLY A 244 0.04 3.01 -11.06
N ASP A 245 -0.17 3.73 -12.16
CA ASP A 245 0.75 3.86 -13.28
C ASP A 245 2.14 4.37 -12.84
N LEU A 246 2.20 5.34 -11.94
CA LEU A 246 3.44 5.93 -11.44
C LEU A 246 4.35 4.90 -10.75
N GLN A 247 3.77 4.03 -9.92
CA GLN A 247 4.50 3.00 -9.19
C GLN A 247 5.05 1.94 -10.15
N PHE A 248 4.23 1.46 -11.10
CA PHE A 248 4.69 0.48 -12.10
C PHE A 248 5.72 1.09 -13.04
N LYS A 249 5.55 2.34 -13.47
CA LYS A 249 6.54 3.05 -14.27
C LYS A 249 7.89 3.09 -13.57
N TYR A 250 7.90 3.49 -12.29
CA TYR A 250 9.12 3.53 -11.47
C TYR A 250 9.80 2.15 -11.37
N LYS A 251 9.03 1.07 -11.14
CA LYS A 251 9.58 -0.29 -11.08
C LYS A 251 10.13 -0.76 -12.42
N ILE A 252 9.43 -0.47 -13.53
CA ILE A 252 9.93 -0.79 -14.87
C ILE A 252 11.23 -0.01 -15.18
N ASP A 253 11.35 1.24 -14.72
CA ASP A 253 12.59 2.01 -14.86
C ASP A 253 13.77 1.36 -14.11
N GLN A 254 13.52 0.79 -12.93
CA GLN A 254 14.53 0.01 -12.19
C GLN A 254 14.93 -1.29 -12.91
N LEU A 255 13.99 -1.88 -13.66
CA LEU A 255 14.20 -3.12 -14.41
C LEU A 255 14.65 -2.89 -15.87
N GLN A 256 14.88 -1.65 -16.30
CA GLN A 256 15.12 -1.30 -17.71
C GLN A 256 16.20 -2.16 -18.40
N LYS A 257 17.25 -2.57 -17.67
CA LYS A 257 18.36 -3.40 -18.20
C LYS A 257 17.94 -4.84 -18.53
N LEU A 258 16.74 -5.25 -18.11
CA LEU A 258 16.15 -6.55 -18.41
C LEU A 258 15.28 -6.53 -19.67
N PHE A 259 15.11 -5.35 -20.30
CA PHE A 259 14.37 -5.17 -21.54
C PHE A 259 15.34 -4.85 -22.67
N GLU A 260 15.10 -5.42 -23.85
CA GLU A 260 15.78 -5.07 -25.10
C GLU A 260 15.10 -3.87 -25.75
N SER A 261 13.77 -3.84 -25.71
CA SER A 261 12.95 -2.77 -26.27
C SER A 261 11.63 -2.62 -25.51
N PHE A 262 11.05 -1.43 -25.55
CA PHE A 262 9.67 -1.18 -25.13
C PHE A 262 8.72 -0.92 -26.31
N HIS A 263 9.22 -0.90 -27.55
CA HIS A 263 8.44 -0.74 -28.78
C HIS A 263 8.94 -1.72 -29.87
N PRO A 264 8.35 -2.92 -30.00
CA PRO A 264 7.43 -3.54 -29.04
C PRO A 264 8.13 -3.92 -27.73
N VAL A 265 7.35 -4.26 -26.70
CA VAL A 265 7.89 -4.73 -25.43
C VAL A 265 8.57 -6.09 -25.62
N LYS A 266 9.87 -6.17 -25.32
CA LYS A 266 10.66 -7.38 -25.45
C LYS A 266 11.71 -7.46 -24.34
N LEU A 267 11.77 -8.61 -23.67
CA LEU A 267 12.83 -8.89 -22.70
C LEU A 267 14.17 -9.09 -23.40
N SER A 268 15.25 -8.65 -22.74
CA SER A 268 16.61 -8.95 -23.19
C SER A 268 16.95 -10.40 -22.93
N LYS A 269 18.03 -10.91 -23.56
CA LYS A 269 18.58 -12.24 -23.24
C LYS A 269 18.82 -12.41 -21.74
N LYS A 270 19.32 -11.36 -21.06
CA LYS A 270 19.51 -11.34 -19.62
C LYS A 270 18.18 -11.39 -18.86
N GLY A 271 17.17 -10.64 -19.31
CA GLY A 271 15.82 -10.67 -18.75
C GLY A 271 15.19 -12.06 -18.78
N ASN A 272 15.28 -12.76 -19.92
CA ASN A 272 14.78 -14.14 -20.05
C ASN A 272 15.50 -15.11 -19.11
N LYS A 273 16.84 -15.07 -19.04
CA LYS A 273 17.61 -15.92 -18.12
C LYS A 273 17.24 -15.71 -16.65
N ILE A 274 16.98 -14.47 -16.24
CA ILE A 274 16.53 -14.15 -14.87
C ILE A 274 15.11 -14.68 -14.63
N LEU A 275 14.22 -14.50 -15.60
CA LEU A 275 12.84 -14.99 -15.50
C LEU A 275 12.79 -16.52 -15.35
N GLU A 276 13.63 -17.20 -16.11
CA GLU A 276 13.82 -18.66 -16.09
C GLU A 276 14.63 -19.17 -14.89
N GLY A 277 15.06 -18.29 -13.98
CA GLY A 277 15.81 -18.68 -12.78
C GLY A 277 17.25 -19.16 -13.02
N GLN A 278 17.79 -18.98 -14.23
CA GLN A 278 19.17 -19.39 -14.57
C GLN A 278 20.22 -18.49 -13.90
N THR A 279 19.83 -17.28 -13.48
CA THR A 279 20.70 -16.35 -12.77
C THR A 279 19.89 -15.42 -11.88
N SER A 280 20.56 -14.81 -10.90
CA SER A 280 19.93 -13.89 -9.95
C SER A 280 20.22 -12.44 -10.31
N TYR A 281 19.19 -11.59 -10.22
CA TYR A 281 19.31 -10.14 -10.37
C TYR A 281 19.47 -9.40 -9.05
N TYR A 282 19.51 -10.13 -7.92
CA TYR A 282 19.58 -9.58 -6.58
C TYR A 282 20.71 -8.55 -6.42
N GLY A 283 21.93 -8.91 -6.80
CA GLY A 283 23.10 -8.03 -6.64
C GLY A 283 23.01 -6.74 -7.46
N THR A 284 22.27 -6.74 -8.57
CA THR A 284 22.06 -5.53 -9.38
C THR A 284 20.96 -4.62 -8.79
N LEU A 285 19.93 -5.21 -8.16
CA LEU A 285 18.83 -4.46 -7.54
C LEU A 285 19.11 -4.01 -6.11
N ARG A 286 20.09 -4.64 -5.44
CA ARG A 286 20.42 -4.36 -4.04
C ARG A 286 20.67 -2.86 -3.84
N ASN A 287 19.93 -2.31 -2.88
CA ASN A 287 20.05 -0.92 -2.46
C ASN A 287 19.87 -0.87 -0.94
N ASP A 288 20.93 -0.50 -0.22
CA ASP A 288 20.93 -0.47 1.26
C ASP A 288 20.01 0.62 1.84
N ASN A 289 19.51 1.54 1.00
CA ASN A 289 18.53 2.57 1.34
C ASN A 289 17.09 2.19 0.93
N ALA A 290 16.85 1.00 0.41
CA ALA A 290 15.50 0.52 0.10
C ALA A 290 14.85 -0.12 1.33
N TYR A 291 13.67 0.39 1.71
CA TYR A 291 12.92 -0.09 2.86
C TYR A 291 11.51 -0.54 2.47
N LEU A 292 11.03 -1.56 3.18
CA LEU A 292 9.65 -1.99 3.22
C LEU A 292 9.19 -1.86 4.68
N GLY A 293 8.42 -0.83 4.98
CA GLY A 293 8.12 -0.46 6.37
C GLY A 293 9.37 -0.01 7.11
N GLY A 294 9.63 -0.61 8.29
CA GLY A 294 10.87 -0.38 9.04
C GLY A 294 12.06 -1.24 8.59
N THR A 295 11.82 -2.22 7.74
CA THR A 295 12.79 -3.26 7.37
C THR A 295 13.57 -2.88 6.10
N LYS A 296 14.88 -3.13 6.10
CA LYS A 296 15.71 -3.03 4.88
C LYS A 296 15.33 -4.15 3.90
N LYS A 297 14.86 -3.77 2.69
CA LYS A 297 14.34 -4.71 1.68
C LYS A 297 15.33 -5.82 1.34
N TYR A 298 16.61 -5.49 1.21
CA TYR A 298 17.68 -6.41 0.80
C TYR A 298 18.48 -6.97 1.98
N SER A 299 17.89 -7.02 3.17
CA SER A 299 18.43 -7.80 4.31
C SER A 299 17.69 -9.13 4.49
N PHE A 300 16.66 -9.37 3.66
CA PHE A 300 15.83 -10.56 3.72
C PHE A 300 15.55 -11.08 2.31
N LEU A 301 15.39 -12.40 2.18
CA LEU A 301 14.96 -13.07 0.97
C LEU A 301 13.69 -13.85 1.23
N PHE A 302 12.79 -13.89 0.24
CA PHE A 302 11.60 -14.72 0.29
C PHE A 302 11.87 -16.09 -0.37
N ASN A 303 11.67 -17.16 0.38
CA ASN A 303 11.68 -18.52 -0.15
C ASN A 303 10.29 -18.86 -0.70
N THR A 304 10.19 -18.95 -2.02
CA THR A 304 8.93 -19.22 -2.74
C THR A 304 8.41 -20.64 -2.54
N THR A 305 9.26 -21.59 -2.12
CA THR A 305 8.85 -22.98 -1.88
C THR A 305 8.27 -23.16 -0.48
N THR A 306 8.90 -22.56 0.53
CA THR A 306 8.45 -22.69 1.92
C THR A 306 7.51 -21.56 2.35
N GLU A 307 7.32 -20.53 1.51
CA GLU A 307 6.64 -19.27 1.81
C GLU A 307 7.16 -18.58 3.07
N LYS A 308 8.48 -18.59 3.27
CA LYS A 308 9.13 -17.99 4.45
C LYS A 308 10.20 -16.97 4.08
N LEU A 309 10.42 -16.00 4.98
CA LEU A 309 11.52 -15.06 4.92
C LEU A 309 12.79 -15.64 5.54
N LEU A 310 13.91 -15.42 4.87
CA LEU A 310 15.26 -15.75 5.31
C LEU A 310 16.03 -14.46 5.54
N GLN A 311 16.61 -14.30 6.71
CA GLN A 311 17.50 -13.16 6.98
C GLN A 311 18.87 -13.44 6.36
N ILE A 312 19.40 -12.47 5.63
CA ILE A 312 20.78 -12.51 5.17
C ILE A 312 21.64 -12.00 6.33
N THR A 313 22.40 -12.89 6.95
CA THR A 313 23.47 -12.50 7.87
C THR A 313 24.68 -12.08 7.04
N SER A 314 25.06 -10.81 7.16
CA SER A 314 26.37 -10.31 6.73
C SER A 314 27.45 -10.79 7.69
#